data_AF-A0A956IL82-F1
#
_entry.id   AF-A0A956IL82-F1
#
_cell.length_a   1.000
_cell.length_b   1.000
_cell.length_c   1.000
_cell.angle_alpha   90.00
_cell.angle_beta   90.00
_cell.angle_gamma   90.00
#
_symmetry.space_group_name_H-M   'P 1'
#
loop_
_entity.id
_entity.type
_entity.pdbx_description
1 polymer ?
#
loop_
_entity_poly.entity_id
_entity_poly.type
_entity_poly.pdbx_seq_one_letter_code
_entity_poly.pdbx_strand_id
1 'polypeptide(L)'
;MAGDVVDRARARGVDVAEAVARAGSELSTKVRLGEPELVEEAGHKAIGLRVMKDQKVALLSTSDLTKSGLERFLDDAFEVLEVSQPDPFAGPADPDLIAHDVTIPDDIYDPTVGQLGADTALDWAKRGEAAALAADERIDNSNGSTFTRVTGAFAMVLSGGFSAGYATSYASLVVSPVAEDEGNKKCRGFHWTARRHLADLDPAEEVGAEAARRTLRKLGSKSVPSCEAPVVFDPDAGRAILGMLAGCVMGSGIWRKQSYLAGRLDTQVASELVTIVDDPFIPRAPGSRPFDGEGLLSRKNLVVDAGVLKTYLCDSYSARKLERASTASASRGGSGGVGPSTTNFVLQAGEMTPEAIIGSTKRGLYVMEMMGFGFN
;
A
#
# COMPACT_ATOMS: atom_id res chain seq x y z
N MET A 1 25.24 -3.25 8.89
CA MET A 1 24.34 -3.23 10.06
C MET A 1 23.37 -4.41 10.06
N ALA A 2 22.48 -4.56 9.07
CA ALA A 2 21.55 -5.71 9.04
C ALA A 2 22.29 -7.07 9.08
N GLY A 3 23.36 -7.24 8.29
CA GLY A 3 24.23 -8.43 8.34
C GLY A 3 24.84 -8.68 9.72
N ASP A 4 25.47 -7.66 10.33
CA ASP A 4 26.03 -7.75 11.69
C ASP A 4 25.00 -8.25 12.72
N VAL A 5 23.76 -7.75 12.67
CA VAL A 5 22.71 -8.18 13.60
C VAL A 5 22.29 -9.63 13.34
N VAL A 6 22.21 -10.07 12.08
CA VAL A 6 21.96 -11.47 11.73
C VAL A 6 23.09 -12.37 12.23
N ASP A 7 24.34 -12.00 12.01
CA ASP A 7 25.52 -12.78 12.41
C ASP A 7 25.60 -12.91 13.94
N ARG A 8 25.36 -11.82 14.67
CA ARG A 8 25.35 -11.81 16.14
C ARG A 8 24.19 -12.62 16.71
N ALA A 9 23.00 -12.54 16.11
CA ALA A 9 21.88 -13.39 16.51
C ALA A 9 22.20 -14.88 16.29
N ARG A 10 22.76 -15.23 15.12
CA ARG A 10 23.19 -16.61 14.79
C ARG A 10 24.25 -17.13 15.74
N ALA A 11 25.24 -16.31 16.10
CA ALA A 11 26.29 -16.66 17.05
C ALA A 11 25.75 -17.00 18.46
N ARG A 12 24.56 -16.47 18.82
CA ARG A 12 23.86 -16.78 20.07
C ARG A 12 22.96 -18.03 19.98
N GLY A 13 23.01 -18.77 18.87
CA GLY A 13 22.45 -20.12 18.74
C GLY A 13 20.96 -20.19 18.37
N VAL A 14 20.46 -19.24 17.56
CA VAL A 14 19.13 -19.34 16.91
C VAL A 14 19.23 -20.10 15.59
N ASP A 15 18.19 -20.84 15.24
CA ASP A 15 18.10 -21.63 14.00
C ASP A 15 17.93 -20.74 12.76
N VAL A 16 17.27 -19.60 12.94
CA VAL A 16 17.03 -18.59 11.89
C VAL A 16 17.16 -17.21 12.49
N ALA A 17 17.84 -16.32 11.76
CA ALA A 17 17.84 -14.88 12.01
C ALA A 17 17.62 -14.12 10.70
N GLU A 18 16.78 -13.09 10.75
CA GLU A 18 16.41 -12.29 9.60
C GLU A 18 16.24 -10.83 10.01
N ALA A 19 17.04 -9.95 9.45
CA ALA A 19 17.03 -8.54 9.79
C ALA A 19 16.58 -7.67 8.62
N VAL A 20 15.91 -6.58 8.96
CA VAL A 20 15.51 -5.53 8.03
C VAL A 20 15.97 -4.20 8.57
N ALA A 21 16.77 -3.48 7.80
CA ALA A 21 17.10 -2.10 8.10
C ALA A 21 16.30 -1.17 7.19
N ARG A 22 15.78 -0.09 7.76
CA ARG A 22 15.16 1.01 7.01
C ARG A 22 15.77 2.33 7.43
N ALA A 23 15.94 3.20 6.44
CA ALA A 23 16.29 4.59 6.66
C ALA A 23 15.56 5.46 5.64
N GLY A 24 15.04 6.60 6.05
CA GLY A 24 14.36 7.49 5.14
C GLY A 24 13.96 8.80 5.79
N SER A 25 13.33 9.65 4.99
CA SER A 25 12.69 10.88 5.44
C SER A 25 11.34 11.08 4.76
N GLU A 26 10.48 11.78 5.48
CA GLU A 26 9.17 12.23 5.02
C GLU A 26 9.07 13.73 5.26
N LEU A 27 8.63 14.47 4.24
CA LEU A 27 8.24 15.87 4.35
C LEU A 27 6.74 15.96 4.06
N SER A 28 6.00 16.56 4.97
CA SER A 28 4.56 16.83 4.83
C SER A 28 4.30 18.31 5.02
N THR A 29 3.61 18.91 4.06
CA THR A 29 3.16 20.32 4.15
C THR A 29 1.67 20.39 3.92
N LYS A 30 0.97 21.13 4.78
CA LYS A 30 -0.46 21.35 4.67
C LYS A 30 -0.76 22.84 4.66
N VAL A 31 -1.64 23.23 3.74
CA VAL A 31 -2.21 24.57 3.63
C VAL A 31 -3.71 24.46 3.85
N ARG A 32 -4.29 25.42 4.56
CA ARG A 32 -5.73 25.60 4.62
C ARG A 32 -6.08 27.08 4.49
N LEU A 33 -6.96 27.40 3.54
CA LEU A 33 -7.36 28.77 3.21
C LEU A 33 -6.15 29.69 2.92
N GLY A 34 -5.16 29.18 2.18
CA GLY A 34 -3.94 29.90 1.81
C GLY A 34 -2.87 29.96 2.91
N GLU A 35 -3.23 29.64 4.15
CA GLU A 35 -2.33 29.69 5.29
C GLU A 35 -1.68 28.31 5.58
N PRO A 36 -0.37 28.26 5.85
CA PRO A 36 0.29 27.01 6.27
C PRO A 36 -0.26 26.53 7.62
N GLU A 37 -0.74 25.29 7.68
CA GLU A 37 -1.14 24.61 8.93
C GLU A 37 -0.11 23.62 9.44
N LEU A 38 0.67 23.02 8.53
CA LEU A 38 1.68 22.01 8.87
C LEU A 38 2.89 22.16 7.96
N VAL A 39 4.07 22.13 8.55
CA VAL A 39 5.35 21.85 7.87
C VAL A 39 6.12 20.93 8.80
N GLU A 40 6.20 19.66 8.43
CA GLU A 40 6.87 18.63 9.22
C GLU A 40 7.84 17.87 8.33
N GLU A 41 9.09 17.73 8.79
CA GLU A 41 10.05 16.82 8.18
C GLU A 41 10.58 15.86 9.25
N ALA A 42 10.38 14.56 9.00
CA ALA A 42 10.74 13.49 9.92
C ALA A 42 11.73 12.55 9.23
N GLY A 43 12.85 12.27 9.90
CA GLY A 43 13.78 11.20 9.53
C GLY A 43 13.52 9.96 10.37
N HIS A 44 13.52 8.78 9.74
CA HIS A 44 13.42 7.51 10.45
C HIS A 44 14.59 6.60 10.11
N LYS A 45 15.13 5.94 11.14
CA LYS A 45 16.09 4.85 11.01
C LYS A 45 15.71 3.78 12.01
N ALA A 46 15.56 2.55 11.54
CA ALA A 46 15.19 1.44 12.40
C ALA A 46 15.72 0.13 11.84
N ILE A 47 15.87 -0.84 12.74
CA ILE A 47 16.10 -2.23 12.39
C ILE A 47 15.03 -3.10 13.03
N GLY A 48 14.44 -4.01 12.24
CA GLY A 48 13.59 -5.09 12.69
C GLY A 48 14.35 -6.41 12.63
N LEU A 49 14.10 -7.29 13.59
CA LEU A 49 14.72 -8.61 13.70
C LEU A 49 13.65 -9.66 13.96
N ARG A 50 13.63 -10.68 13.11
CA ARG A 50 12.89 -11.94 13.34
C ARG A 50 13.91 -13.03 13.61
N VAL A 51 13.83 -13.65 14.78
CA VAL A 51 14.65 -14.82 15.14
C VAL A 51 13.76 -16.02 15.45
N MET A 52 14.26 -17.21 15.17
CA MET A 52 13.55 -18.46 15.42
C MET A 52 14.48 -19.47 16.08
N LYS A 53 13.99 -20.13 17.13
CA LYS A 53 14.68 -21.21 17.81
C LYS A 53 13.67 -22.23 18.33
N ASP A 54 13.86 -23.50 18.04
CA ASP A 54 12.96 -24.58 18.50
C ASP A 54 11.48 -24.31 18.15
N GLN A 55 11.22 -23.83 16.92
CA GLN A 55 9.91 -23.40 16.40
C GLN A 55 9.26 -22.21 17.13
N LYS A 56 9.96 -21.57 18.07
CA LYS A 56 9.54 -20.31 18.68
C LYS A 56 10.01 -19.14 17.84
N VAL A 57 9.24 -18.06 17.82
CA VAL A 57 9.57 -16.84 17.07
C VAL A 57 9.60 -15.66 18.01
N ALA A 58 10.66 -14.86 17.91
CA ALA A 58 10.66 -13.50 18.45
C ALA A 58 10.76 -12.51 17.30
N LEU A 59 9.98 -11.44 17.42
CA LEU A 59 9.93 -10.35 16.45
C LEU A 59 9.97 -9.02 17.19
N LEU A 60 11.01 -8.23 16.96
CA LEU A 60 11.20 -6.95 17.60
C LEU A 60 11.81 -5.94 16.64
N SER A 61 11.74 -4.65 17.00
CA SER A 61 12.50 -3.60 16.33
C SER A 61 13.03 -2.56 17.29
N THR A 62 14.10 -1.89 16.87
CA THR A 62 14.70 -0.76 17.57
C THR A 62 15.11 0.35 16.62
N SER A 63 15.06 1.60 17.11
CA SER A 63 15.68 2.77 16.49
C SER A 63 16.99 3.17 17.18
N ASP A 64 17.36 2.53 18.29
CA ASP A 64 18.68 2.68 18.93
C ASP A 64 19.69 1.79 18.22
N LEU A 65 20.39 2.39 17.25
CA LEU A 65 21.39 1.73 16.42
C LEU A 65 22.81 1.83 17.02
N THR A 66 22.95 2.26 18.28
CA THR A 66 24.23 2.23 18.98
C THR A 66 24.64 0.80 19.30
N LYS A 67 25.94 0.58 19.56
CA LYS A 67 26.44 -0.77 19.91
C LYS A 67 25.70 -1.35 21.13
N SER A 68 25.56 -0.56 22.20
CA SER A 68 24.82 -0.96 23.41
C SER A 68 23.34 -1.18 23.14
N GLY A 69 22.71 -0.33 22.33
CA GLY A 69 21.32 -0.47 21.91
C GLY A 69 21.08 -1.78 21.18
N LEU A 70 21.97 -2.13 20.24
CA LEU A 70 21.89 -3.39 19.50
C LEU A 70 22.20 -4.62 20.36
N GLU A 71 23.10 -4.55 21.35
CA GLU A 71 23.28 -5.65 22.31
C GLU A 71 22.01 -5.90 23.12
N ARG A 72 21.45 -4.84 23.72
CA ARG A 72 20.20 -4.94 24.48
C ARG A 72 19.04 -5.44 23.61
N PHE A 73 18.94 -4.94 22.38
CA PHE A 73 17.94 -5.39 21.42
C PHE A 73 18.03 -6.88 21.11
N LEU A 74 19.24 -7.44 21.03
CA LEU A 74 19.42 -8.88 20.93
C LEU A 74 19.01 -9.58 22.22
N ASP A 75 19.43 -9.10 23.39
CA ASP A 75 19.04 -9.68 24.69
C ASP A 75 17.51 -9.78 24.82
N ASP A 76 16.79 -8.68 24.54
CA ASP A 76 15.33 -8.62 24.52
C ASP A 76 14.74 -9.67 23.55
N ALA A 77 15.37 -9.92 22.40
CA ALA A 77 14.91 -10.94 21.45
C ALA A 77 15.01 -12.36 21.98
N PHE A 78 16.06 -12.67 22.75
CA PHE A 78 16.20 -13.98 23.39
C PHE A 78 15.23 -14.14 24.56
N GLU A 79 15.00 -13.09 25.35
CA GLU A 79 13.98 -13.12 26.41
C GLU A 79 12.58 -13.40 25.84
N VAL A 80 12.22 -12.77 24.72
CA VAL A 80 10.96 -13.07 24.02
C VAL A 80 10.92 -14.52 23.53
N LEU A 81 12.03 -15.07 23.00
CA LEU A 81 12.09 -16.48 22.60
C LEU A 81 11.86 -17.42 23.78
N GLU A 82 12.38 -17.13 24.97
CA GLU A 82 12.21 -17.99 26.15
C GLU A 82 10.74 -18.17 26.54
N VAL A 83 9.98 -17.07 26.55
CA VAL A 83 8.55 -17.06 26.93
C VAL A 83 7.60 -17.42 25.78
N SER A 84 8.12 -17.50 24.55
CA SER A 84 7.31 -17.83 23.37
C SER A 84 6.90 -19.29 23.32
N GLN A 85 5.74 -19.55 22.71
CA GLN A 85 5.26 -20.90 22.44
C GLN A 85 5.74 -21.38 21.06
N PRO A 86 6.11 -22.66 20.91
CA PRO A 86 6.41 -23.23 19.61
C PRO A 86 5.22 -23.14 18.66
N ASP A 87 5.46 -22.73 17.41
CA ASP A 87 4.49 -22.78 16.32
C ASP A 87 5.05 -23.66 15.18
N PRO A 88 4.45 -24.83 14.90
CA PRO A 88 4.98 -25.74 13.88
C PRO A 88 4.94 -25.19 12.45
N PHE A 89 4.23 -24.09 12.21
CA PHE A 89 4.17 -23.42 10.90
C PHE A 89 5.11 -22.22 10.80
N ALA A 90 5.67 -21.77 11.92
CA ALA A 90 6.69 -20.74 11.93
C ALA A 90 8.00 -21.28 11.35
N GLY A 91 8.55 -20.55 10.38
CA GLY A 91 9.78 -20.94 9.71
C GLY A 91 10.20 -19.93 8.64
N PRO A 92 11.48 -19.96 8.21
CA PRO A 92 11.99 -19.10 7.13
C PRO A 92 11.30 -19.45 5.82
N ALA A 93 11.46 -18.67 4.76
CA ALA A 93 11.01 -19.10 3.43
C ALA A 93 11.67 -20.43 3.00
N ASP A 94 11.05 -21.11 2.03
CA ASP A 94 11.65 -22.29 1.39
C ASP A 94 13.02 -21.92 0.79
N PRO A 95 14.12 -22.57 1.23
CA PRO A 95 15.47 -22.27 0.74
C PRO A 95 15.60 -22.31 -0.79
N ASP A 96 14.86 -23.19 -1.46
CA ASP A 96 14.92 -23.34 -2.92
C ASP A 96 14.25 -22.16 -3.66
N LEU A 97 13.44 -21.37 -2.95
CA LEU A 97 12.78 -20.18 -3.50
C LEU A 97 13.51 -18.87 -3.16
N ILE A 98 14.54 -18.93 -2.31
CA ILE A 98 15.33 -17.75 -1.94
C ILE A 98 16.07 -17.23 -3.17
N ALA A 99 15.93 -15.94 -3.45
CA ALA A 99 16.61 -15.34 -4.59
C ALA A 99 18.12 -15.20 -4.35
N HIS A 100 18.91 -15.52 -5.36
CA HIS A 100 20.37 -15.31 -5.37
C HIS A 100 20.79 -14.11 -6.23
N ASP A 101 20.18 -13.96 -7.41
CA ASP A 101 20.46 -12.88 -8.35
C ASP A 101 19.26 -11.94 -8.45
N VAL A 102 19.30 -10.86 -7.68
CA VAL A 102 18.24 -9.84 -7.67
C VAL A 102 18.65 -8.66 -8.55
N THR A 103 17.91 -8.41 -9.62
CA THR A 103 17.99 -7.16 -10.36
C THR A 103 17.07 -6.12 -9.72
N ILE A 104 17.64 -4.99 -9.29
CA ILE A 104 16.88 -3.86 -8.77
C ILE A 104 16.48 -2.96 -9.94
N PRO A 105 15.18 -2.69 -10.15
CA PRO A 105 14.74 -1.72 -11.13
C PRO A 105 15.32 -0.33 -10.82
N ASP A 106 15.70 0.39 -11.85
CA ASP A 106 16.20 1.76 -11.80
C ASP A 106 15.06 2.80 -11.66
N ASP A 107 13.83 2.40 -11.97
CA ASP A 107 12.66 3.27 -12.01
C ASP A 107 11.83 3.32 -10.70
N ILE A 108 12.24 2.60 -9.66
CA ILE A 108 11.56 2.64 -8.35
C ILE A 108 12.02 3.79 -7.44
N TYR A 109 13.07 4.50 -7.82
CA TYR A 109 13.61 5.65 -7.09
C TYR A 109 13.87 6.84 -8.01
N ASP A 110 13.38 8.00 -7.60
CA ASP A 110 13.65 9.30 -8.22
C ASP A 110 14.46 10.16 -7.23
N PRO A 111 15.73 10.47 -7.52
CA PRO A 111 16.56 11.28 -6.63
C PRO A 111 16.06 12.72 -6.49
N THR A 112 15.26 13.23 -7.43
CA THR A 112 14.75 14.60 -7.39
C THR A 112 13.67 14.79 -6.33
N VAL A 113 12.93 13.72 -5.97
CA VAL A 113 11.94 13.74 -4.89
C VAL A 113 12.58 14.19 -3.57
N GLY A 114 13.76 13.66 -3.22
CA GLY A 114 14.45 14.00 -1.98
C GLY A 114 15.03 15.42 -1.94
N GLN A 115 15.09 16.10 -3.07
CA GLN A 115 15.64 17.47 -3.19
C GLN A 115 14.58 18.54 -2.99
N LEU A 116 13.28 18.18 -2.97
CA LEU A 116 12.21 19.15 -2.72
C LEU A 116 12.24 19.65 -1.28
N GLY A 117 12.48 20.94 -1.12
CA GLY A 117 12.37 21.64 0.16
C GLY A 117 10.94 21.95 0.56
N ALA A 118 10.76 22.35 1.82
CA ALA A 118 9.47 22.76 2.37
C ALA A 118 8.82 23.92 1.58
N ASP A 119 9.61 24.86 1.07
CA ASP A 119 9.09 26.01 0.31
C ASP A 119 8.37 25.57 -0.98
N THR A 120 8.97 24.66 -1.74
CA THR A 120 8.36 24.12 -2.97
C THR A 120 7.14 23.25 -2.66
N ALA A 121 7.24 22.40 -1.64
CA ALA A 121 6.12 21.58 -1.19
C ALA A 121 4.91 22.44 -0.78
N LEU A 122 5.17 23.51 -0.02
CA LEU A 122 4.15 24.46 0.42
C LEU A 122 3.58 25.26 -0.76
N ASP A 123 4.41 25.69 -1.72
CA ASP A 123 3.95 26.34 -2.96
C ASP A 123 2.98 25.46 -3.74
N TRP A 124 3.32 24.18 -3.93
CA TRP A 124 2.44 23.25 -4.64
C TRP A 124 1.13 23.01 -3.89
N ALA A 125 1.18 22.84 -2.57
CA ALA A 125 -0.03 22.75 -1.76
C ALA A 125 -0.90 24.01 -1.89
N LYS A 126 -0.30 25.21 -1.83
CA LYS A 126 -1.00 26.50 -2.00
C LYS A 126 -1.64 26.62 -3.38
N ARG A 127 -0.91 26.30 -4.46
CA ARG A 127 -1.41 26.37 -5.83
C ARG A 127 -2.59 25.45 -6.06
N GLY A 128 -2.54 24.22 -5.53
CA GLY A 128 -3.65 23.27 -5.62
C GLY A 128 -4.90 23.74 -4.86
N GLU A 129 -4.74 24.26 -3.64
CA GLU A 129 -5.89 24.80 -2.89
C GLU A 129 -6.47 26.06 -3.57
N ALA A 130 -5.61 26.98 -3.98
CA ALA A 130 -6.03 28.23 -4.61
C ALA A 130 -6.80 27.97 -5.91
N ALA A 131 -6.35 27.01 -6.74
CA ALA A 131 -7.07 26.61 -7.95
C ALA A 131 -8.46 26.05 -7.63
N ALA A 132 -8.60 25.29 -6.54
CA ALA A 132 -9.89 24.76 -6.12
C ALA A 132 -10.85 25.86 -5.61
N LEU A 133 -10.36 26.78 -4.77
CA LEU A 133 -11.14 27.90 -4.23
C LEU A 133 -11.56 28.90 -5.32
N ALA A 134 -10.72 29.10 -6.33
CA ALA A 134 -11.00 30.03 -7.43
C ALA A 134 -12.00 29.48 -8.47
N ALA A 135 -12.34 28.19 -8.42
CA ALA A 135 -13.15 27.54 -9.45
C ALA A 135 -14.63 27.97 -9.42
N ASP A 136 -15.18 28.25 -8.24
CA ASP A 136 -16.60 28.61 -8.05
C ASP A 136 -16.80 29.29 -6.68
N GLU A 137 -17.60 30.35 -6.62
CA GLU A 137 -17.85 31.13 -5.39
C GLU A 137 -18.46 30.32 -4.25
N ARG A 138 -19.13 29.20 -4.56
CA ARG A 138 -19.70 28.31 -3.56
C ARG A 138 -18.63 27.53 -2.81
N ILE A 139 -17.40 27.45 -3.32
CA ILE A 139 -16.26 26.85 -2.62
C ILE A 139 -15.66 27.90 -1.69
N ASP A 140 -16.38 28.14 -0.59
CA ASP A 140 -16.02 29.13 0.43
C ASP A 140 -15.09 28.59 1.52
N ASN A 141 -14.80 27.28 1.49
CA ASN A 141 -14.03 26.61 2.53
C ASN A 141 -13.21 25.43 1.97
N SER A 142 -12.32 24.88 2.81
CA SER A 142 -11.39 23.81 2.43
C SER A 142 -10.98 23.00 3.66
N ASN A 143 -10.84 21.67 3.49
CA ASN A 143 -10.16 20.82 4.48
C ASN A 143 -8.64 20.84 4.31
N GLY A 144 -8.16 21.58 3.32
CA GLY A 144 -6.77 21.84 3.01
C GLY A 144 -6.28 21.13 1.76
N SER A 145 -5.04 21.49 1.44
CA SER A 145 -4.21 20.84 0.45
C SER A 145 -2.95 20.32 1.14
N THR A 146 -2.61 19.06 0.89
CA THR A 146 -1.46 18.40 1.53
C THR A 146 -0.54 17.84 0.47
N PHE A 147 0.71 18.29 0.48
CA PHE A 147 1.79 17.67 -0.27
C PHE A 147 2.63 16.82 0.67
N THR A 148 2.94 15.60 0.25
CA THR A 148 3.81 14.67 0.97
C THR A 148 4.88 14.16 0.02
N ARG A 149 6.12 14.10 0.49
CA ARG A 149 7.16 13.29 -0.14
C ARG A 149 7.78 12.33 0.85
N VAL A 150 8.13 11.14 0.38
CA VAL A 150 8.86 10.12 1.13
C VAL A 150 10.03 9.66 0.29
N THR A 151 11.21 9.61 0.90
CA THR A 151 12.37 8.91 0.32
C THR A 151 12.94 7.97 1.35
N GLY A 152 13.37 6.80 0.92
CA GLY A 152 13.97 5.85 1.85
C GLY A 152 14.68 4.71 1.16
N ALA A 153 15.43 3.97 1.94
CA ALA A 153 16.08 2.75 1.56
C ALA A 153 15.70 1.63 2.53
N PHE A 154 15.64 0.43 1.98
CA PHE A 154 15.38 -0.80 2.70
C PHE A 154 16.50 -1.79 2.39
N ALA A 155 16.96 -2.51 3.40
CA ALA A 155 17.87 -3.64 3.24
C ALA A 155 17.35 -4.83 4.06
N MET A 156 17.42 -6.03 3.49
CA MET A 156 17.01 -7.27 4.11
C MET A 156 18.13 -8.29 4.02
N VAL A 157 18.41 -8.93 5.15
CA VAL A 157 19.40 -10.00 5.26
C VAL A 157 18.76 -11.17 5.97
N LEU A 158 18.81 -12.34 5.35
CA LEU A 158 18.28 -13.59 5.88
C LEU A 158 19.44 -14.56 6.07
N SER A 159 19.55 -15.16 7.24
CA SER A 159 20.55 -16.22 7.52
C SER A 159 20.46 -17.43 6.58
N GLY A 160 19.34 -17.59 5.86
CA GLY A 160 19.15 -18.58 4.80
C GLY A 160 19.79 -18.24 3.44
N GLY A 161 20.57 -17.15 3.34
CA GLY A 161 21.36 -16.86 2.13
C GLY A 161 20.86 -15.73 1.25
N PHE A 162 19.96 -14.87 1.74
CA PHE A 162 19.48 -13.68 1.02
C PHE A 162 20.10 -12.40 1.60
N SER A 163 20.56 -11.50 0.73
CA SER A 163 20.99 -10.15 1.12
C SER A 163 20.79 -9.19 -0.04
N ALA A 164 19.77 -8.33 0.05
CA ALA A 164 19.53 -7.29 -0.94
C ALA A 164 18.85 -6.07 -0.33
N GLY A 165 18.89 -4.96 -1.04
CA GLY A 165 18.24 -3.73 -0.66
C GLY A 165 18.05 -2.79 -1.84
N TYR A 166 17.17 -1.82 -1.69
CA TYR A 166 16.88 -0.81 -2.72
C TYR A 166 16.38 0.48 -2.09
N ALA A 167 16.54 1.57 -2.84
CA ALA A 167 15.94 2.86 -2.52
C ALA A 167 14.57 2.99 -3.19
N THR A 168 13.71 3.81 -2.60
CA THR A 168 12.36 4.10 -3.09
C THR A 168 12.03 5.56 -2.82
N SER A 169 11.23 6.14 -3.71
CA SER A 169 10.66 7.48 -3.56
C SER A 169 9.16 7.45 -3.78
N TYR A 170 8.48 8.42 -3.21
CA TYR A 170 7.05 8.63 -3.37
C TYR A 170 6.75 10.11 -3.14
N ALA A 171 5.86 10.67 -3.93
CA ALA A 171 5.32 12.00 -3.72
C ALA A 171 3.82 11.99 -4.03
N SER A 172 3.07 12.83 -3.33
CA SER A 172 1.64 12.97 -3.54
C SER A 172 1.15 14.38 -3.20
N LEU A 173 0.11 14.81 -3.90
CA LEU A 173 -0.67 16.01 -3.59
C LEU A 173 -2.15 15.61 -3.48
N VAL A 174 -2.80 16.05 -2.41
CA VAL A 174 -4.24 15.86 -2.20
C VAL A 174 -4.88 17.21 -1.92
N VAL A 175 -5.97 17.54 -2.61
CA VAL A 175 -6.73 18.78 -2.41
C VAL A 175 -8.16 18.41 -2.03
N SER A 176 -8.70 18.97 -0.94
CA SER A 176 -10.07 18.68 -0.48
C SER A 176 -10.87 19.96 -0.21
N PRO A 177 -11.46 20.56 -1.26
CA PRO A 177 -12.30 21.74 -1.14
C PRO A 177 -13.67 21.40 -0.54
N VAL A 178 -14.32 22.39 0.06
CA VAL A 178 -15.66 22.30 0.64
C VAL A 178 -16.53 23.38 0.02
N ALA A 179 -17.64 22.96 -0.58
CA ALA A 179 -18.63 23.86 -1.16
C ALA A 179 -19.86 23.97 -0.26
N GLU A 180 -20.49 25.14 -0.26
CA GLU A 180 -21.82 25.37 0.29
C GLU A 180 -22.90 24.98 -0.71
N ASP A 181 -23.85 24.18 -0.24
CA ASP A 181 -25.07 23.76 -0.93
C ASP A 181 -26.29 24.45 -0.29
N GLU A 182 -27.45 24.34 -0.92
CA GLU A 182 -28.69 24.92 -0.41
C GLU A 182 -28.96 24.52 1.06
N GLY A 183 -29.39 25.49 1.86
CA GLY A 183 -29.68 25.28 3.28
C GLY A 183 -28.45 25.14 4.18
N ASN A 184 -27.32 25.76 3.81
CA ASN A 184 -26.04 25.73 4.53
C ASN A 184 -25.43 24.33 4.66
N LYS A 185 -25.83 23.40 3.79
CA LYS A 185 -25.26 22.04 3.77
C LYS A 185 -23.86 22.12 3.16
N LYS A 186 -22.85 21.60 3.86
CA LYS A 186 -21.47 21.58 3.34
C LYS A 186 -21.22 20.28 2.57
N CYS A 187 -20.77 20.40 1.33
CA CYS A 187 -20.41 19.31 0.44
C CYS A 187 -18.89 19.26 0.28
N ARG A 188 -18.29 18.11 0.58
CA ARG A 188 -16.86 17.87 0.41
C ARG A 188 -16.61 16.98 -0.81
N GLY A 189 -15.56 17.31 -1.55
CA GLY A 189 -14.91 16.40 -2.47
C GLY A 189 -13.40 16.40 -2.25
N PHE A 190 -12.70 15.67 -3.11
CA PHE A 190 -11.25 15.68 -3.17
C PHE A 190 -10.78 15.16 -4.52
N HIS A 191 -9.55 15.50 -4.85
CA HIS A 191 -8.76 14.81 -5.86
C HIS A 191 -7.31 14.73 -5.41
N TRP A 192 -6.55 13.84 -6.04
CA TRP A 192 -5.20 13.53 -5.64
C TRP A 192 -4.37 13.04 -6.81
N THR A 193 -3.06 13.24 -6.71
CA THR A 193 -2.05 12.61 -7.56
C THR A 193 -0.97 12.00 -6.67
N ALA A 194 -0.44 10.85 -7.04
CA ALA A 194 0.62 10.18 -6.29
C ALA A 194 1.48 9.28 -7.17
N ARG A 195 2.80 9.43 -7.07
CA ARG A 195 3.77 8.79 -7.97
C ARG A 195 5.11 8.55 -7.26
N ARG A 196 5.94 7.69 -7.85
CA ARG A 196 7.35 7.54 -7.43
C ARG A 196 8.26 8.65 -7.97
N HIS A 197 7.94 9.17 -9.16
CA HIS A 197 8.70 10.21 -9.86
C HIS A 197 7.92 11.51 -9.88
N LEU A 198 8.62 12.64 -9.67
CA LEU A 198 7.98 13.95 -9.68
C LEU A 198 7.41 14.32 -11.05
N ALA A 199 8.10 13.92 -12.12
CA ALA A 199 7.70 14.21 -13.49
C ALA A 199 6.36 13.57 -13.89
N ASP A 200 5.92 12.55 -13.16
CA ASP A 200 4.66 11.84 -13.42
C ASP A 200 3.49 12.40 -12.60
N LEU A 201 3.75 13.35 -11.68
CA LEU A 201 2.70 14.00 -10.89
C LEU A 201 1.93 14.98 -11.75
N ASP A 202 0.61 15.01 -11.52
CA ASP A 202 -0.25 16.00 -12.16
C ASP A 202 0.06 17.40 -11.58
N PRO A 203 0.01 18.47 -12.40
CA PRO A 203 0.21 19.83 -11.92
C PRO A 203 -0.75 20.19 -10.78
N ALA A 204 -0.26 20.95 -9.80
CA ALA A 204 -1.03 21.27 -8.60
C ALA A 204 -2.39 21.92 -8.93
N GLU A 205 -2.41 22.84 -9.89
CA GLU A 205 -3.64 23.50 -10.35
C GLU A 205 -4.64 22.53 -10.97
N GLU A 206 -4.18 21.53 -11.71
CA GLU A 206 -5.05 20.51 -12.30
C GLU A 206 -5.67 19.62 -11.22
N VAL A 207 -4.88 19.26 -10.19
CA VAL A 207 -5.39 18.53 -9.02
C VAL A 207 -6.46 19.36 -8.30
N GLY A 208 -6.21 20.65 -8.11
CA GLY A 208 -7.16 21.58 -7.51
C GLY A 208 -8.45 21.73 -8.31
N ALA A 209 -8.33 21.93 -9.63
CA ALA A 209 -9.47 22.08 -10.54
C ALA A 209 -10.35 20.82 -10.57
N GLU A 210 -9.74 19.63 -10.64
CA GLU A 210 -10.48 18.37 -10.60
C GLU A 210 -11.13 18.14 -9.23
N ALA A 211 -10.45 18.50 -8.13
CA ALA A 211 -11.04 18.45 -6.80
C ALA A 211 -12.28 19.36 -6.68
N ALA A 212 -12.21 20.58 -7.22
CA ALA A 212 -13.34 21.50 -7.27
C ALA A 212 -14.50 20.93 -8.12
N ARG A 213 -14.22 20.45 -9.33
CA ARG A 213 -15.23 19.82 -10.21
C ARG A 213 -15.93 18.66 -9.50
N ARG A 214 -15.17 17.82 -8.79
CA ARG A 214 -15.70 16.67 -8.02
C ARG A 214 -16.51 17.08 -6.79
N THR A 215 -16.23 18.24 -6.20
CA THR A 215 -17.03 18.80 -5.11
C THR A 215 -18.32 19.41 -5.63
N LEU A 216 -18.25 20.25 -6.66
CA LEU A 216 -19.40 20.97 -7.23
C LEU A 216 -20.45 20.03 -7.82
N ARG A 217 -20.04 18.91 -8.43
CA ARG A 217 -20.99 17.89 -8.94
C ARG A 217 -21.87 17.24 -7.86
N LYS A 218 -21.58 17.45 -6.56
CA LYS A 218 -22.39 16.95 -5.44
C LYS A 218 -23.46 17.94 -4.97
N LEU A 219 -23.40 19.19 -5.40
CA LEU A 219 -24.38 20.23 -5.03
C LEU A 219 -25.76 19.89 -5.60
N GLY A 220 -26.81 20.22 -4.86
CA GLY A 220 -28.18 19.87 -5.23
C GLY A 220 -28.47 18.35 -5.19
N SER A 221 -27.61 17.56 -4.52
CA SER A 221 -27.82 16.11 -4.38
C SER A 221 -29.10 15.82 -3.60
N LYS A 222 -29.94 14.95 -4.17
CA LYS A 222 -31.22 14.54 -3.59
C LYS A 222 -31.23 13.03 -3.36
N SER A 223 -31.95 12.60 -2.32
CA SER A 223 -32.24 11.19 -2.12
C SER A 223 -33.11 10.67 -3.27
N VAL A 224 -32.81 9.46 -3.71
CA VAL A 224 -33.66 8.71 -4.63
C VAL A 224 -34.45 7.66 -3.85
N PRO A 225 -35.66 7.26 -4.30
CA PRO A 225 -36.36 6.12 -3.72
C PRO A 225 -35.50 4.85 -3.79
N SER A 226 -35.61 3.99 -2.78
CA SER A 226 -34.97 2.68 -2.78
C SER A 226 -35.35 1.90 -4.05
N CYS A 227 -34.35 1.42 -4.76
CA CYS A 227 -34.56 0.68 -6.00
C CYS A 227 -33.40 -0.29 -6.26
N GLU A 228 -33.66 -1.29 -7.10
CA GLU A 228 -32.62 -2.03 -7.79
C GLU A 228 -32.29 -1.28 -9.09
N ALA A 229 -31.00 -1.01 -9.31
CA ALA A 229 -30.54 -0.28 -10.47
C ALA A 229 -29.16 -0.78 -10.91
N PRO A 230 -28.85 -0.77 -12.22
CA PRO A 230 -27.46 -0.89 -12.69
C PRO A 230 -26.58 0.18 -12.06
N VAL A 231 -25.38 -0.21 -11.65
CA VAL A 231 -24.41 0.69 -11.02
C VAL A 231 -23.15 0.75 -11.88
N VAL A 232 -22.75 1.97 -12.22
CA VAL A 232 -21.44 2.27 -12.80
C VAL A 232 -20.60 2.92 -11.72
N PHE A 233 -19.45 2.32 -11.40
CA PHE A 233 -18.55 2.87 -10.40
C PHE A 233 -17.55 3.83 -11.04
N ASP A 234 -17.38 5.00 -10.42
CA ASP A 234 -16.23 5.87 -10.66
C ASP A 234 -14.93 5.10 -10.37
N PRO A 235 -13.82 5.35 -11.09
CA PRO A 235 -12.56 4.64 -10.87
C PRO A 235 -12.08 4.62 -9.41
N ASP A 236 -12.27 5.71 -8.65
CA ASP A 236 -11.88 5.75 -7.24
C ASP A 236 -12.78 4.88 -6.35
N ALA A 237 -14.09 4.85 -6.64
CA ALA A 237 -15.03 3.97 -5.95
C ALA A 237 -14.80 2.50 -6.31
N GLY A 238 -14.51 2.21 -7.59
CA GLY A 238 -14.15 0.88 -8.06
C GLY A 238 -12.86 0.37 -7.42
N ARG A 239 -11.85 1.24 -7.26
CA ARG A 239 -10.61 0.93 -6.54
C ARG A 239 -10.87 0.49 -5.10
N ALA A 240 -11.83 1.11 -4.40
CA ALA A 240 -12.19 0.71 -3.04
C ALA A 240 -12.74 -0.74 -3.00
N ILE A 241 -13.60 -1.10 -3.95
CA ILE A 241 -14.14 -2.47 -4.09
C ILE A 241 -13.00 -3.47 -4.33
N LEU A 242 -12.10 -3.14 -5.25
CA LEU A 242 -10.94 -3.97 -5.54
C LEU A 242 -10.03 -4.15 -4.33
N GLY A 243 -9.80 -3.08 -3.55
CA GLY A 243 -9.04 -3.14 -2.30
C GLY A 243 -9.66 -4.05 -1.24
N MET A 244 -10.99 -4.10 -1.14
CA MET A 244 -11.67 -5.03 -0.23
C MET A 244 -11.53 -6.49 -0.70
N LEU A 245 -11.65 -6.74 -2.01
CA LEU A 245 -11.41 -8.08 -2.57
C LEU A 245 -9.97 -8.54 -2.35
N ALA A 246 -8.99 -7.62 -2.44
CA ALA A 246 -7.60 -7.91 -2.12
C ALA A 246 -7.47 -8.52 -0.71
N GLY A 247 -8.17 -7.96 0.27
CA GLY A 247 -8.22 -8.51 1.63
C GLY A 247 -8.78 -9.93 1.71
N CYS A 248 -9.80 -10.25 0.91
CA CYS A 248 -10.43 -11.57 0.87
C CYS A 248 -9.53 -12.67 0.27
N VAL A 249 -8.56 -12.31 -0.57
CA VAL A 249 -7.64 -13.29 -1.20
C VAL A 249 -6.32 -13.46 -0.44
N MET A 250 -6.12 -12.75 0.67
CA MET A 250 -4.93 -12.91 1.52
C MET A 250 -4.96 -14.28 2.21
N GLY A 251 -3.87 -15.04 2.07
CA GLY A 251 -3.73 -16.37 2.65
C GLY A 251 -3.97 -16.39 4.17
N SER A 252 -3.64 -15.29 4.86
CA SER A 252 -3.88 -15.07 6.28
C SER A 252 -5.37 -15.09 6.66
N GLY A 253 -6.25 -14.57 5.81
CA GLY A 253 -7.70 -14.65 5.98
C GLY A 253 -8.25 -16.01 5.60
N ILE A 254 -7.67 -16.66 4.57
CA ILE A 254 -8.10 -17.99 4.11
C ILE A 254 -7.90 -19.05 5.19
N TRP A 255 -6.68 -19.22 5.73
CA TRP A 255 -6.43 -20.29 6.69
C TRP A 255 -7.15 -20.09 8.03
N ARG A 256 -7.40 -18.83 8.40
CA ARG A 256 -8.23 -18.46 9.56
C ARG A 256 -9.73 -18.60 9.29
N LYS A 257 -10.14 -18.94 8.08
CA LYS A 257 -11.55 -19.05 7.65
C LYS A 257 -12.33 -17.74 7.86
N GLN A 258 -11.68 -16.61 7.61
CA GLN A 258 -12.23 -15.24 7.71
C GLN A 258 -12.56 -14.64 6.35
N SER A 259 -12.56 -15.46 5.29
CA SER A 259 -12.87 -15.03 3.94
C SER A 259 -13.88 -15.98 3.33
N TYR A 260 -14.92 -15.43 2.70
CA TYR A 260 -15.89 -16.20 1.92
C TYR A 260 -15.26 -16.92 0.72
N LEU A 261 -14.03 -16.57 0.33
CA LEU A 261 -13.27 -17.22 -0.74
C LEU A 261 -12.51 -18.47 -0.29
N ALA A 262 -12.56 -18.83 1.00
CA ALA A 262 -11.93 -20.05 1.49
C ALA A 262 -12.54 -21.30 0.83
N GLY A 263 -11.69 -22.14 0.23
CA GLY A 263 -12.13 -23.35 -0.50
C GLY A 263 -12.77 -23.09 -1.86
N ARG A 264 -12.62 -21.88 -2.42
CA ARG A 264 -13.24 -21.47 -3.70
C ARG A 264 -12.28 -21.41 -4.89
N LEU A 265 -11.06 -21.95 -4.75
CA LEU A 265 -10.13 -22.07 -5.87
C LEU A 265 -10.77 -22.84 -7.03
N ASP A 266 -10.47 -22.39 -8.25
CA ASP A 266 -10.98 -22.93 -9.50
C ASP A 266 -12.51 -22.92 -9.61
N THR A 267 -13.17 -22.04 -8.86
CA THR A 267 -14.62 -21.80 -8.96
C THR A 267 -14.93 -20.39 -9.43
N GLN A 268 -16.10 -20.21 -10.03
CA GLN A 268 -16.62 -18.88 -10.38
C GLN A 268 -16.88 -18.05 -9.11
N VAL A 269 -16.26 -16.88 -9.04
CA VAL A 269 -16.40 -15.92 -7.93
C VAL A 269 -16.79 -14.52 -8.41
N ALA A 270 -16.65 -14.24 -9.71
CA ALA A 270 -17.05 -12.98 -10.34
C ALA A 270 -17.59 -13.23 -11.77
N SER A 271 -17.97 -12.16 -12.48
CA SER A 271 -18.33 -12.25 -13.91
C SER A 271 -17.15 -12.71 -14.77
N GLU A 272 -17.42 -13.36 -15.90
CA GLU A 272 -16.40 -13.74 -16.90
C GLU A 272 -15.60 -12.55 -17.45
N LEU A 273 -16.13 -11.33 -17.31
CA LEU A 273 -15.46 -10.09 -17.68
C LEU A 273 -14.36 -9.67 -16.68
N VAL A 274 -14.26 -10.33 -15.52
CA VAL A 274 -13.37 -9.92 -14.43
C VAL A 274 -12.07 -10.73 -14.48
N THR A 275 -10.97 -10.04 -14.78
CA THR A 275 -9.62 -10.59 -14.62
C THR A 275 -8.81 -9.68 -13.71
N ILE A 276 -8.22 -10.25 -12.66
CA ILE A 276 -7.49 -9.51 -11.63
C ILE A 276 -6.10 -10.10 -11.46
N VAL A 277 -5.10 -9.23 -11.50
CA VAL A 277 -3.69 -9.58 -11.37
C VAL A 277 -3.05 -8.79 -10.23
N ASP A 278 -2.12 -9.42 -9.52
CA ASP A 278 -1.15 -8.72 -8.69
C ASP A 278 0.17 -8.64 -9.47
N ASP A 279 0.57 -7.45 -9.92
CA ASP A 279 1.66 -7.26 -10.86
C ASP A 279 2.78 -6.35 -10.28
N PRO A 280 3.91 -6.91 -9.81
CA PRO A 280 5.01 -6.14 -9.23
C PRO A 280 5.88 -5.41 -10.26
N PHE A 281 5.61 -5.57 -11.56
CA PHE A 281 6.48 -5.11 -12.64
C PHE A 281 5.93 -3.92 -13.42
N ILE A 282 4.85 -3.29 -12.94
CA ILE A 282 4.33 -2.07 -13.55
C ILE A 282 5.38 -0.95 -13.36
N PRO A 283 5.93 -0.36 -14.44
CA PRO A 283 6.97 0.65 -14.33
C PRO A 283 6.54 1.81 -13.42
N ARG A 284 7.43 2.22 -12.52
CA ARG A 284 7.25 3.33 -11.56
C ARG A 284 6.01 3.24 -10.64
N ALA A 285 5.26 2.14 -10.64
CA ALA A 285 4.05 2.03 -9.84
C ALA A 285 4.38 1.88 -8.34
N PRO A 286 3.53 2.39 -7.42
CA PRO A 286 3.82 2.39 -5.98
C PRO A 286 4.09 1.00 -5.39
N GLY A 287 3.44 -0.05 -5.89
CA GLY A 287 3.60 -1.43 -5.40
C GLY A 287 4.77 -2.20 -6.03
N SER A 288 5.46 -1.62 -7.01
CA SER A 288 6.51 -2.32 -7.76
C SER A 288 7.75 -2.56 -6.90
N ARG A 289 8.27 -3.80 -6.98
CA ARG A 289 9.39 -4.27 -6.16
C ARG A 289 10.07 -5.50 -6.80
N PRO A 290 11.37 -5.70 -6.59
CA PRO A 290 12.11 -6.82 -7.17
C PRO A 290 11.94 -8.15 -6.43
N PHE A 291 11.67 -8.10 -5.13
CA PHE A 291 11.51 -9.27 -4.26
C PHE A 291 10.50 -8.97 -3.16
N ASP A 292 9.97 -10.02 -2.54
CA ASP A 292 8.94 -9.92 -1.51
C ASP A 292 9.53 -9.77 -0.09
N GLY A 293 8.67 -9.77 0.93
CA GLY A 293 9.06 -9.65 2.33
C GLY A 293 9.78 -10.87 2.93
N GLU A 294 10.09 -11.89 2.14
CA GLU A 294 10.80 -13.11 2.57
C GLU A 294 11.98 -13.46 1.66
N GLY A 295 12.33 -12.57 0.71
CA GLY A 295 13.48 -12.76 -0.17
C GLY A 295 13.19 -13.61 -1.41
N LEU A 296 11.93 -13.87 -1.71
CA LEU A 296 11.51 -14.52 -2.96
C LEU A 296 11.46 -13.48 -4.07
N LEU A 297 11.87 -13.87 -5.29
CA LEU A 297 11.70 -13.01 -6.47
C LEU A 297 10.22 -12.68 -6.66
N SER A 298 9.95 -11.40 -6.91
CA SER A 298 8.60 -10.94 -7.23
C SER A 298 8.11 -11.61 -8.50
N ARG A 299 6.79 -11.83 -8.59
CA ARG A 299 6.16 -12.40 -9.78
C ARG A 299 4.75 -11.90 -9.95
N LYS A 300 4.29 -11.87 -11.20
CA LYS A 300 2.89 -11.61 -11.52
C LYS A 300 2.04 -12.79 -11.07
N ASN A 301 1.03 -12.53 -10.24
CA ASN A 301 0.06 -13.53 -9.83
C ASN A 301 -1.29 -13.26 -10.51
N LEU A 302 -1.79 -14.21 -11.30
CA LEU A 302 -3.15 -14.19 -11.83
C LEU A 302 -4.10 -14.66 -10.73
N VAL A 303 -4.84 -13.72 -10.13
CA VAL A 303 -5.67 -13.98 -8.94
C VAL A 303 -7.07 -14.40 -9.34
N VAL A 304 -7.69 -13.66 -10.26
CA VAL A 304 -8.96 -14.02 -10.88
C VAL A 304 -8.77 -14.01 -12.39
N ASP A 305 -9.21 -15.06 -13.06
CA ASP A 305 -9.11 -15.25 -14.51
C ASP A 305 -10.51 -15.51 -15.08
N ALA A 306 -11.03 -14.58 -15.87
CA ALA A 306 -12.40 -14.64 -16.39
C ALA A 306 -13.44 -15.04 -15.32
N GLY A 307 -13.38 -14.39 -14.15
CA GLY A 307 -14.27 -14.61 -13.03
C GLY A 307 -13.97 -15.84 -12.18
N VAL A 308 -12.99 -16.67 -12.54
CA VAL A 308 -12.57 -17.86 -11.79
C VAL A 308 -11.41 -17.53 -10.85
N LEU A 309 -11.53 -17.88 -9.57
CA LEU A 309 -10.46 -17.66 -8.60
C LEU A 309 -9.31 -18.65 -8.83
N LYS A 310 -8.11 -18.17 -9.17
CA LYS A 310 -6.96 -19.02 -9.50
C LYS A 310 -5.97 -19.21 -8.35
N THR A 311 -5.76 -18.18 -7.54
CA THR A 311 -4.84 -18.28 -6.40
C THR A 311 -5.25 -17.39 -5.24
N TYR A 312 -4.74 -17.73 -4.06
CA TYR A 312 -4.63 -16.81 -2.93
C TYR A 312 -3.25 -16.14 -2.96
N LEU A 313 -3.11 -15.00 -2.29
CA LEU A 313 -1.81 -14.36 -2.09
C LEU A 313 -1.24 -14.79 -0.73
N CYS A 314 -0.17 -15.57 -0.75
CA CYS A 314 0.43 -16.21 0.40
C CYS A 314 1.88 -15.75 0.62
N ASP A 315 2.19 -15.48 1.89
CA ASP A 315 3.55 -15.60 2.43
C ASP A 315 3.83 -17.08 2.78
N SER A 316 5.05 -17.39 3.23
CA SER A 316 5.46 -18.75 3.56
C SER A 316 4.66 -19.34 4.71
N TYR A 317 4.29 -18.54 5.71
CA TYR A 317 3.51 -19.00 6.86
C TYR A 317 2.10 -19.44 6.46
N SER A 318 1.37 -18.57 5.76
CA SER A 318 0.02 -18.89 5.27
C SER A 318 0.05 -19.99 4.22
N ALA A 319 1.08 -20.05 3.38
CA ALA A 319 1.28 -21.15 2.44
C ALA A 319 1.38 -22.51 3.16
N ARG A 320 2.20 -22.62 4.23
CA ARG A 320 2.27 -23.85 5.04
C ARG A 320 0.95 -24.21 5.71
N LYS A 321 0.26 -23.22 6.30
CA LYS A 321 -1.07 -23.43 6.93
C LYS A 321 -2.12 -23.94 5.94
N LEU A 322 -1.94 -23.64 4.66
CA LEU A 322 -2.83 -24.06 3.58
C LEU A 322 -2.30 -25.27 2.80
N GLU A 323 -1.14 -25.81 3.18
CA GLU A 323 -0.46 -26.92 2.49
C GLU A 323 -0.15 -26.58 1.01
N ARG A 324 0.39 -25.38 0.77
CA ARG A 324 0.70 -24.86 -0.58
C ARG A 324 2.08 -24.21 -0.62
N ALA A 325 2.52 -23.85 -1.83
CA ALA A 325 3.68 -23.00 -2.05
C ALA A 325 3.34 -21.51 -1.86
N SER A 326 4.34 -20.72 -1.45
CA SER A 326 4.25 -19.25 -1.39
C SER A 326 3.99 -18.65 -2.77
N THR A 327 3.30 -17.50 -2.79
CA THR A 327 3.07 -16.72 -4.02
C THR A 327 4.06 -15.57 -4.23
N ALA A 328 5.14 -15.53 -3.44
CA ALA A 328 6.04 -14.38 -3.37
C ALA A 328 5.27 -13.07 -3.04
N SER A 329 4.26 -13.20 -2.19
CA SER A 329 3.34 -12.12 -1.83
C SER A 329 3.56 -11.64 -0.39
N ALA A 330 4.68 -11.97 0.23
CA ALA A 330 4.98 -11.46 1.56
C ALA A 330 5.25 -9.95 1.50
N SER A 331 4.83 -9.23 2.52
CA SER A 331 5.32 -7.89 2.85
C SER A 331 6.04 -7.95 4.19
N ARG A 332 6.92 -6.99 4.40
CA ARG A 332 7.73 -6.90 5.62
C ARG A 332 7.47 -5.56 6.27
N GLY A 333 6.98 -5.52 7.51
CA GLY A 333 6.74 -4.29 8.26
C GLY A 333 8.01 -3.67 8.82
N GLY A 334 7.92 -2.43 9.31
CA GLY A 334 8.98 -1.70 10.04
C GLY A 334 9.62 -2.52 11.15
N SER A 335 8.78 -3.26 11.88
CA SER A 335 9.16 -4.14 12.97
C SER A 335 9.79 -5.47 12.56
N GLY A 336 9.88 -5.75 11.26
CA GLY A 336 10.29 -7.05 10.70
C GLY A 336 9.16 -8.07 10.55
N GLY A 337 7.93 -7.71 10.93
CA GLY A 337 6.76 -8.59 10.81
C GLY A 337 6.49 -8.97 9.36
N VAL A 338 6.09 -10.22 9.14
CA VAL A 338 5.83 -10.78 7.82
C VAL A 338 4.36 -11.16 7.71
N GLY A 339 3.75 -10.82 6.58
CA GLY A 339 2.38 -11.18 6.26
C GLY A 339 2.12 -11.08 4.77
N PRO A 340 1.11 -11.79 4.23
CA PRO A 340 0.73 -11.66 2.83
C PRO A 340 0.21 -10.24 2.56
N SER A 341 0.50 -9.73 1.36
CA SER A 341 0.08 -8.43 0.86
C SER A 341 0.01 -8.46 -0.67
N THR A 342 -0.59 -7.44 -1.26
CA THR A 342 -0.49 -7.15 -2.69
C THR A 342 0.78 -6.36 -3.03
N THR A 343 1.07 -6.33 -4.33
CA THR A 343 1.94 -5.36 -5.01
C THR A 343 1.04 -4.33 -5.70
N ASN A 344 0.95 -4.34 -7.04
CA ASN A 344 -0.05 -3.58 -7.78
C ASN A 344 -1.21 -4.50 -8.13
N PHE A 345 -2.28 -4.45 -7.34
CA PHE A 345 -3.49 -5.26 -7.51
C PHE A 345 -4.45 -4.57 -8.49
N VAL A 346 -4.57 -5.12 -9.69
CA VAL A 346 -5.18 -4.46 -10.84
C VAL A 346 -6.29 -5.31 -11.43
N LEU A 347 -7.48 -4.70 -11.55
CA LEU A 347 -8.52 -5.17 -12.46
C LEU A 347 -8.12 -4.83 -13.89
N GLN A 348 -7.99 -5.84 -14.74
CA GLN A 348 -7.64 -5.64 -16.15
C GLN A 348 -8.74 -4.85 -16.88
N ALA A 349 -8.31 -4.00 -17.82
CA ALA A 349 -9.22 -3.20 -18.60
C ALA A 349 -10.11 -4.09 -19.49
N GLY A 350 -11.39 -3.74 -19.58
CA GLY A 350 -12.28 -4.26 -20.61
C GLY A 350 -12.14 -3.48 -21.93
N GLU A 351 -13.05 -3.75 -22.85
CA GLU A 351 -13.03 -3.15 -24.19
C GLU A 351 -13.81 -1.83 -24.30
N MET A 352 -14.66 -1.52 -23.32
CA MET A 352 -15.54 -0.35 -23.35
C MET A 352 -14.88 0.87 -22.73
N THR A 353 -15.09 2.04 -23.34
CA THR A 353 -14.73 3.33 -22.73
C THR A 353 -15.70 3.69 -21.59
N PRO A 354 -15.32 4.54 -20.64
CA PRO A 354 -16.22 5.04 -19.60
C PRO A 354 -17.51 5.64 -20.18
N GLU A 355 -17.41 6.41 -21.26
CA GLU A 355 -18.55 7.05 -21.94
C GLU A 355 -19.48 6.01 -22.55
N ALA A 356 -18.94 4.92 -23.12
CA ALA A 356 -19.72 3.83 -23.66
C ALA A 356 -20.45 3.05 -22.56
N ILE A 357 -19.80 2.80 -21.41
CA ILE A 357 -20.41 2.15 -20.24
C ILE A 357 -21.58 3.01 -19.74
N ILE A 358 -21.35 4.30 -19.52
CA ILE A 358 -22.39 5.25 -19.06
C ILE A 358 -23.51 5.35 -20.11
N GLY A 359 -23.19 5.52 -21.38
CA GLY A 359 -24.16 5.65 -22.48
C GLY A 359 -25.01 4.40 -22.69
N SER A 360 -24.46 3.20 -22.43
CA SER A 360 -25.22 1.94 -22.46
C SER A 360 -26.17 1.79 -21.25
N THR A 361 -25.94 2.53 -20.17
CA THR A 361 -26.74 2.50 -18.95
C THR A 361 -27.91 3.48 -19.03
N LYS A 362 -29.00 3.09 -19.71
CA LYS A 362 -30.19 3.96 -19.93
C LYS A 362 -30.78 4.55 -18.65
N ARG A 363 -30.74 3.80 -17.55
CA ARG A 363 -31.18 4.21 -16.22
C ARG A 363 -30.36 3.44 -15.19
N GLY A 364 -29.63 4.16 -14.34
CA GLY A 364 -28.75 3.56 -13.34
C GLY A 364 -28.17 4.60 -12.40
N LEU A 365 -27.25 4.17 -11.56
CA LEU A 365 -26.51 5.03 -10.63
C LEU A 365 -25.05 5.10 -11.04
N TYR A 366 -24.49 6.30 -11.07
CA TYR A 366 -23.05 6.51 -11.13
C TYR A 366 -22.52 6.74 -9.71
N VAL A 367 -21.87 5.74 -9.14
CA VAL A 367 -21.40 5.77 -7.74
C VAL A 367 -20.00 6.36 -7.70
N MET A 368 -19.90 7.55 -7.12
CA MET A 368 -18.67 8.33 -7.04
C MET A 368 -17.89 8.11 -5.73
N GLU A 369 -18.59 7.68 -4.69
CA GLU A 369 -18.03 7.47 -3.35
C GLU A 369 -18.95 6.52 -2.58
N MET A 370 -18.36 5.73 -1.67
CA MET A 370 -19.07 4.81 -0.79
C MET A 370 -18.69 5.12 0.66
N MET A 371 -19.66 5.04 1.57
CA MET A 371 -19.45 5.21 3.01
C MET A 371 -19.80 3.90 3.73
N GLY A 372 -18.83 3.32 4.47
CA GLY A 372 -19.09 2.19 5.38
C GLY A 372 -19.45 0.86 4.69
N PHE A 373 -18.63 0.37 3.76
CA PHE A 373 -18.83 -0.91 3.09
C PHE A 373 -17.74 -1.92 3.47
N GLY A 374 -18.07 -3.22 3.49
CA GLY A 374 -17.13 -4.32 3.67
C GLY A 374 -17.68 -5.62 3.04
N PHE A 375 -16.77 -6.51 2.64
CA PHE A 375 -17.14 -7.91 2.39
C PHE A 375 -17.17 -8.65 3.74
N ASN A 376 -18.19 -9.50 3.93
CA ASN A 376 -18.30 -10.36 5.10
C ASN A 376 -17.44 -11.62 4.97
#